data_AF-A0A5C8APY9-F1
#
_entry.id   AF-A0A5C8APY9-F1
#
_cell.length_a   1.000
_cell.length_b   1.000
_cell.length_c   1.000
_cell.angle_alpha   90.00
_cell.angle_beta   90.00
_cell.angle_gamma   90.00
#
_symmetry.space_group_name_H-M   'P 1'
#
loop_
_entity.id
_entity.type
_entity.pdbx_description
1 polymer ?
#
loop_
_entity_poly.entity_id
_entity_poly.type
_entity_poly.pdbx_seq_one_letter_code
_entity_poly.pdbx_strand_id
1 'polypeptide(L)' 'MRFVSLHTHTTFSCGDGFGTVSSHVQRAAELRMSALALTEHG' A
#
# COMPACT_ATOMS: atom_id res chain seq x y z
N MET A 1 9.19 0.27 -17.49
CA MET A 1 8.37 1.37 -16.94
C MET A 1 8.55 1.39 -15.42
N ARG A 2 8.60 2.56 -14.78
CA ARG A 2 8.67 2.67 -13.30
C ARG A 2 7.32 3.16 -12.78
N PHE A 3 6.84 2.56 -11.70
CA PHE A 3 5.55 2.89 -11.09
C PHE A 3 5.67 2.87 -9.56
N VAL A 4 4.91 3.75 -8.91
CA VAL A 4 4.77 3.84 -7.45
C VAL A 4 3.29 4.12 -7.16
N SER A 5 2.72 3.39 -6.19
CA SER A 5 1.39 3.69 -5.69
C SER A 5 1.45 4.80 -4.65
N LEU A 6 0.74 5.89 -4.90
CA LEU A 6 0.66 7.05 -4.00
C LEU A 6 -0.67 7.12 -3.23
N HIS A 7 -1.56 6.16 -3.45
CA HIS A 7 -2.86 6.08 -2.79
C HIS A 7 -3.19 4.61 -2.52
N THR A 8 -3.04 4.18 -1.28
CA THR A 8 -3.23 2.78 -0.89
C THR A 8 -3.75 2.73 0.54
N HIS A 9 -4.88 2.07 0.69
CA HIS A 9 -5.52 1.85 1.98
C HIS A 9 -5.03 0.52 2.56
N THR A 10 -4.82 0.49 3.88
CA THR A 10 -4.50 -0.74 4.60
C THR A 10 -5.63 -1.11 5.54
N THR A 11 -5.45 -2.13 6.37
CA THR A 11 -6.37 -2.45 7.47
C THR A 11 -6.61 -1.30 8.47
N PHE A 12 -5.87 -0.19 8.39
CA PHE A 12 -6.18 1.03 9.15
C PHE A 12 -7.36 1.84 8.56
N SER A 13 -7.72 1.62 7.29
CA SER A 13 -8.99 2.07 6.71
C SER A 13 -10.10 1.10 7.08
N CYS A 14 -10.68 1.32 8.26
CA CYS A 14 -11.72 0.47 8.81
C CYS A 14 -12.96 0.40 7.91
N GLY A 15 -13.31 -0.81 7.46
CA GLY A 15 -14.54 -1.07 6.69
C GLY A 15 -14.31 -1.34 5.20
N ASP A 16 -13.16 -0.98 4.65
CA ASP A 16 -12.85 -1.23 3.23
C ASP A 16 -11.38 -1.51 2.90
N GLY A 17 -10.44 -1.22 3.80
CA GLY A 17 -9.05 -1.62 3.67
C GLY A 17 -8.82 -3.03 4.22
N PHE A 18 -8.39 -3.96 3.35
CA PHE A 18 -8.25 -5.39 3.71
C PHE A 18 -6.80 -5.89 3.78
N GLY A 19 -5.84 -5.19 3.19
CA GLY A 19 -4.43 -5.59 3.20
C GLY A 19 -3.68 -5.01 4.39
N THR A 20 -2.85 -5.81 5.06
CA THR A 20 -2.00 -5.30 6.15
C THR A 20 -0.86 -4.46 5.57
N VAL A 21 -0.32 -3.53 6.35
CA VAL A 21 0.89 -2.77 6.00
C VAL A 21 2.02 -3.69 5.53
N SER A 22 2.29 -4.79 6.26
CA SER A 22 3.36 -5.73 5.91
C SER A 22 3.15 -6.39 4.54
N SER A 23 1.91 -6.79 4.22
CA SER A 23 1.59 -7.37 2.91
C SER A 23 1.79 -6.38 1.76
N HIS A 24 1.42 -5.11 1.93
CA HIS A 24 1.61 -4.08 0.91
C HIS A 24 3.09 -3.75 0.71
N VAL A 25 3.87 -3.63 1.79
CA VAL A 25 5.31 -3.38 1.72
C VAL A 25 6.03 -4.55 1.03
N GLN A 26 5.72 -5.79 1.40
CA GLN A 26 6.29 -6.96 0.75
C GLN A 26 5.96 -6.97 -0.75
N ARG A 27 4.70 -6.70 -1.12
CA ARG A 27 4.27 -6.69 -2.51
C ARG A 27 4.96 -5.58 -3.33
N ALA A 28 5.13 -4.39 -2.75
CA ALA A 28 5.84 -3.29 -3.38
C ALA A 28 7.31 -3.65 -3.66
N ALA A 29 7.97 -4.34 -2.71
CA ALA A 29 9.34 -4.82 -2.87
C ALA A 29 9.45 -5.90 -3.97
N GLU A 30 8.55 -6.87 -4.01
CA GLU A 30 8.51 -7.91 -5.06
C GLU A 30 8.37 -7.31 -6.46
N LEU A 31 7.57 -6.25 -6.59
CA LEU A 31 7.35 -5.52 -7.83
C LEU A 31 8.46 -4.52 -8.16
N ARG A 32 9.50 -4.43 -7.32
CA ARG A 32 10.63 -3.50 -7.45
C ARG A 32 10.18 -2.04 -7.53
N MET A 33 9.11 -1.69 -6.81
CA MET A 33 8.70 -0.30 -6.61
C MET A 33 9.71 0.39 -5.69
N SER A 34 10.05 1.64 -5.96
CA SER A 34 11.00 2.40 -5.14
C SER A 34 10.38 3.00 -3.87
N ALA A 35 9.05 3.07 -3.81
CA ALA A 35 8.29 3.66 -2.72
C ALA A 35 6.85 3.12 -2.71
N LEU A 36 6.15 3.38 -1.61
CA LEU A 36 4.72 3.12 -1.40
C LEU A 36 4.18 4.19 -0.44
N ALA A 37 3.07 4.84 -0.77
CA ALA A 37 2.34 5.69 0.17
C ALA A 37 1.10 4.96 0.70
N LEU A 38 0.86 5.10 2.00
CA LEU A 38 -0.36 4.64 2.65
C LEU A 38 -1.23 5.87 2.95
N THR A 39 -2.47 5.83 2.51
CA THR A 39 -3.43 6.95 2.58
C THR A 39 -4.74 6.40 3.09
N GLU A 40 -4.98 6.52 4.39
CA GLU A 40 -6.17 5.93 5.01
C GLU A 40 -7.38 6.87 4.88
N HIS A 41 -8.57 6.37 5.28
CA HIS A 41 -9.74 7.22 5.46
C HIS A 41 -9.64 8.03 6.76
N GLY A 42 -9.32 9.32 6.61
CA GLY A 42 -9.26 10.30 7.71
C GLY A 42 -7.95 10.25 8.48
#